data_AF-A0A257ZV27-F1
#
_entry.id   AF-A0A257ZV27-F1
#
_cell.length_a   1.000
_cell.length_b   1.000
_cell.length_c   1.000
_cell.angle_alpha   90.00
_cell.angle_beta   90.00
_cell.angle_gamma   90.00
#
_symmetry.space_group_name_H-M   'P 1'
#
loop_
_entity.id
_entity.type
_entity.pdbx_description
1 polymer ?
#
loop_
_entity_poly.entity_id
_entity_poly.type
_entity_poly.pdbx_seq_one_letter_code
_entity_poly.pdbx_strand_id
1 'polypeptide(L)' 'MTDIFGYSWEDIQRAQRGGRLGRTIQPSAEDDRIRLNADRALLAKHGADGLKELGFFGCIDRLQRAGDI' A
#
# COMPACT_ATOMS: atom_id res chain seq x y z
N MET A 1 -18.01 0.33 25.33
CA MET A 1 -17.13 1.50 25.19
C MET A 1 -17.44 2.08 23.82
N THR A 2 -17.89 3.34 23.74
CA THR A 2 -18.44 3.91 22.51
C THR A 2 -17.34 4.60 21.73
N ASP A 3 -16.81 3.94 20.72
CA ASP A 3 -15.83 4.54 19.83
C ASP A 3 -16.52 5.54 18.90
N ILE A 4 -15.90 6.70 18.71
CA ILE A 4 -16.42 7.75 17.81
C ILE A 4 -15.52 7.73 16.57
N PHE A 5 -16.07 7.36 15.42
CA PHE A 5 -15.33 7.22 14.16
C PHE A 5 -14.10 6.30 14.25
N GLY A 6 -14.14 5.27 15.10
CA GLY A 6 -13.04 4.32 15.31
C GLY A 6 -11.94 4.80 16.25
N TYR A 7 -12.16 5.91 16.97
CA TYR A 7 -11.24 6.46 17.96
C TYR A 7 -11.83 6.38 19.36
N SER A 8 -10.97 6.06 20.34
CA SER A 8 -11.33 6.11 21.75
C SER A 8 -11.43 7.56 22.24
N TRP A 9 -12.08 7.76 23.38
CA TRP A 9 -12.13 9.06 24.04
C TRP A 9 -10.71 9.61 24.35
N GLU A 10 -9.77 8.75 24.71
CA GLU A 10 -8.37 9.12 24.95
C GLU A 10 -7.66 9.57 23.66
N ASP A 11 -7.90 8.89 22.53
CA ASP A 11 -7.35 9.28 21.23
C ASP A 11 -7.83 10.68 20.82
N ILE A 12 -9.10 10.97 21.08
CA ILE A 12 -9.73 12.28 20.82
C ILE A 12 -9.12 13.37 21.70
N GLN A 13 -9.00 13.12 23.01
CA GLN A 13 -8.39 14.07 23.95
C GLN A 13 -6.91 14.34 23.63
N ARG A 14 -6.15 13.31 23.24
CA ARG A 14 -4.75 13.46 22.81
C ARG A 14 -4.65 14.39 21.62
N ALA A 15 -5.53 14.24 20.63
CA ALA A 15 -5.48 15.06 19.44
C ALA A 15 -5.95 16.51 19.65
N GLN A 16 -6.93 16.72 20.53
CA GLN A 16 -7.32 18.07 20.96
C GLN A 16 -6.17 18.85 21.62
N ARG A 17 -5.17 18.16 22.19
CA ARG A 17 -3.96 18.76 22.77
C ARG A 17 -2.79 18.89 21.78
N GLY A 18 -3.05 18.71 20.48
CA GLY A 18 -2.04 18.80 19.43
C GLY A 18 -1.34 17.48 19.10
N GLY A 19 -1.76 16.36 19.68
CA GLY A 19 -1.28 15.04 19.29
C GLY A 19 -1.83 14.58 17.93
N ARG A 20 -1.15 13.65 17.26
CA ARG A 20 -1.66 13.06 16.01
C ARG A 20 -2.80 12.07 16.31
N LEU A 21 -3.91 12.25 15.59
CA LEU A 21 -5.05 11.31 15.54
C LEU A 21 -4.75 10.10 14.64
N GLY A 22 -4.03 10.33 13.54
CA GLY A 22 -3.80 9.33 12.52
C GLY A 22 -2.92 8.19 13.01
N ARG A 23 -3.48 6.97 13.03
CA ARG A 23 -2.67 5.75 12.99
C ARG A 23 -2.05 5.66 11.61
N THR A 24 -0.73 5.56 11.53
CA THR A 24 -0.08 5.26 10.25
C THR A 24 -0.60 3.93 9.76
N ILE A 25 -1.28 3.91 8.61
CA ILE A 25 -1.61 2.66 7.95
C ILE A 25 -0.29 2.07 7.47
N GLN A 26 0.17 1.05 8.17
CA GLN A 26 1.28 0.23 7.74
C GLN A 26 0.67 -0.88 6.88
N PRO A 27 0.80 -0.85 5.54
CA PRO A 27 0.42 -2.01 4.74
C PRO A 27 1.19 -3.22 5.25
N SER A 28 0.52 -4.37 5.33
CA SER A 28 1.17 -5.58 5.82
C SER A 28 2.19 -6.07 4.78
N ALA A 29 3.28 -6.69 5.24
CA ALA A 29 4.24 -7.33 4.34
C ALA A 29 3.60 -8.45 3.49
N GLU A 30 2.47 -9.01 3.94
CA GLU A 30 1.70 -10.02 3.23
C GLU A 30 0.95 -9.43 2.03
N ASP A 31 0.38 -8.23 2.18
CA ASP A 31 -0.24 -7.51 1.06
C ASP A 31 0.76 -7.19 -0.05
N ASP A 32 2.01 -6.90 0.31
CA ASP A 32 3.07 -6.60 -0.66
C ASP A 32 3.50 -7.84 -1.46
N ARG A 33 3.56 -9.01 -0.81
CA ARG A 33 3.83 -10.28 -1.51
C ARG A 33 2.71 -10.66 -2.47
N ILE A 34 1.46 -10.47 -2.06
CA ILE A 34 0.29 -10.76 -2.92
C ILE A 34 0.31 -9.86 -4.15
N ARG A 35 0.57 -8.55 -3.98
CA ARG A 35 0.71 -7.61 -5.09
C ARG A 35 1.83 -8.02 -6.04
N LEU A 36 2.99 -8.40 -5.52
CA LEU A 36 4.13 -8.79 -6.35
C LEU A 36 3.85 -10.03 -7.21
N ASN A 37 3.13 -11.02 -6.69
CA ASN A 37 2.74 -12.20 -7.47
C ASN A 37 1.79 -11.83 -8.64
N ALA A 38 0.85 -10.92 -8.40
CA ALA A 38 -0.03 -10.41 -9.46
C ALA A 38 0.75 -9.59 -10.49
N ASP A 39 1.70 -8.77 -10.05
CA ASP A 39 2.58 -7.99 -10.92
C ASP A 39 3.43 -8.90 -11.83
N ARG A 40 3.96 -10.00 -11.31
CA ARG A 40 4.68 -11.02 -12.11
C ARG A 40 3.80 -11.67 -13.17
N ALA A 41 2.53 -11.92 -12.86
CA ALA A 41 1.58 -12.44 -13.84
C ALA A 41 1.30 -11.42 -14.96
N LEU A 42 1.19 -10.13 -14.61
CA LEU A 42 1.07 -9.06 -15.60
C LEU A 42 2.34 -8.94 -16.46
N LEU A 43 3.52 -9.03 -15.86
CA LEU A 43 4.80 -9.05 -16.57
C LEU A 43 4.88 -10.21 -17.56
N ALA A 44 4.51 -11.43 -17.14
CA ALA A 44 4.50 -12.59 -18.02
C ALA A 44 3.52 -12.45 -19.20
N LYS A 45 2.40 -11.74 -18.98
CA LYS A 45 1.35 -11.54 -20.00
C LYS A 45 1.69 -10.43 -20.99
N HIS A 46 2.27 -9.32 -20.53
CA HIS A 46 2.42 -8.10 -21.32
C HIS A 46 3.88 -7.75 -21.66
N GLY A 47 4.85 -8.32 -20.96
CA GLY A 47 6.25 -7.90 -21.01
C GLY A 47 6.46 -6.50 -20.41
N ALA A 48 7.72 -6.13 -20.15
CA ALA A 48 8.04 -4.85 -19.51
C ALA A 48 7.60 -3.64 -20.36
N ASP A 49 7.80 -3.69 -21.68
CA ASP A 49 7.41 -2.62 -22.59
C ASP A 49 5.88 -2.48 -22.69
N GLY A 50 5.15 -3.61 -22.74
CA GLY A 50 3.69 -3.58 -22.74
C GLY A 50 3.10 -3.03 -21.44
N LEU A 51 3.72 -3.30 -20.28
CA LEU A 51 3.32 -2.65 -19.02
C LEU A 51 3.52 -1.13 -19.06
N LYS A 52 4.56 -0.66 -19.76
CA LYS A 52 4.86 0.77 -19.95
C LYS A 52 3.81 1.43 -20.83
N GLU A 53 3.45 0.80 -21.94
CA GLU A 53 2.40 1.28 -22.86
C GLU A 53 1.04 1.35 -22.18
N LEU A 54 0.73 0.40 -21.30
CA LEU A 54 -0.51 0.38 -20.51
C LEU A 54 -0.50 1.33 -19.30
N GLY A 55 0.64 1.97 -18.99
CA GLY A 55 0.76 2.91 -17.88
C GLY A 55 0.79 2.27 -16.49
N PHE A 56 1.17 0.99 -16.38
CA PHE A 56 1.25 0.27 -15.10
C PHE A 56 2.53 0.56 -14.31
N PHE A 57 2.85 1.84 -14.11
CA PHE A 57 4.11 2.28 -13.50
C PHE A 57 4.30 1.79 -12.05
N GLY A 58 3.23 1.64 -11.27
CA GLY A 58 3.33 1.10 -9.91
C GLY A 58 3.69 -0.39 -9.88
N CYS A 59 3.30 -1.16 -10.90
CA CYS A 59 3.71 -2.56 -11.07
C CYS A 59 5.20 -2.61 -11.47
N ILE A 60 5.61 -1.76 -12.43
CA ILE A 60 7.00 -1.63 -12.87
C ILE A 60 7.92 -1.28 -11.69
N ASP A 61 7.58 -0.28 -10.86
CA ASP A 61 8.38 0.10 -9.68
C ASP A 61 8.57 -1.08 -8.72
N ARG A 62 7.49 -1.82 -8.42
CA ARG A 62 7.56 -2.98 -7.53
C ARG A 62 8.40 -4.11 -8.12
N LEU A 63 8.26 -4.39 -9.42
CA LEU A 63 9.05 -5.43 -10.10
C LEU A 63 10.55 -5.07 -10.15
N GLN A 64 10.89 -3.80 -10.40
CA GLN A 64 12.27 -3.31 -10.35
C GLN A 64 12.87 -3.44 -8.95
N ARG A 65 12.12 -3.05 -7.92
CA ARG A 65 12.55 -3.18 -6.52
C ARG A 65 12.70 -4.64 -6.09
N ALA A 66 11.97 -5.55 -6.72
CA ALA A 66 12.09 -6.99 -6.52
C ALA A 66 13.23 -7.64 -7.33
N GLY A 67 13.81 -6.92 -8.30
CA GLY A 67 14.87 -7.43 -9.19
C GLY A 67 14.36 -8.34 -10.32
N ASP A 68 13.07 -8.27 -10.65
CA ASP A 68 12.45 -9.09 -11.69
C ASP A 68 12.61 -8.47 -13.11
N ILE A 69 12.94 -7.18 -13.21
CA ILE A 69 13.25 -6.42 -14.44
C ILE A 69 14.30 -5.32 -14.20
#